data_AF-A0A5S3WKF0-F1
#
_entry.id   AF-A0A5S3WKF0-F1
#
_cell.length_a   1.000
_cell.length_b   1.000
_cell.length_c   1.000
_cell.angle_alpha   90.00
_cell.angle_beta   90.00
_cell.angle_gamma   90.00
#
_symmetry.space_group_name_H-M   'P 1'
#
loop_
_entity.id
_entity.type
_entity.pdbx_description
1 polymer ?
#
loop_
_entity_poly.entity_id
_entity_poly.type
_entity_poly.pdbx_seq_one_letter_code
_entity_poly.pdbx_strand_id
1 'polypeptide(L)'
;LALTGCDRLTISPALLEELAELPANTDYLLSGANDVQPKPEALTESEFRWLHNEDAMATEKLAVVFRVFAKAQQDLEARFKQL
;
A
#
# COMPACT_ATOMS: atom_id res chain seq x y z
N LEU A 1 -15.61 -3.19 3.15
CA LEU A 1 -16.12 -3.23 1.76
C LEU A 1 -15.97 -1.92 0.99
N ALA A 2 -15.38 -0.85 1.56
CA ALA A 2 -15.25 0.45 0.89
C ALA A 2 -14.46 0.47 -0.44
N LEU A 3 -13.64 -0.56 -0.69
CA LEU A 3 -12.81 -0.69 -1.90
C LEU A 3 -13.28 -1.82 -2.83
N THR A 4 -14.55 -2.26 -2.72
CA THR A 4 -15.13 -3.25 -3.64
C THR A 4 -15.10 -2.72 -5.06
N GLY A 5 -14.49 -3.49 -5.98
CA GLY A 5 -14.26 -3.08 -7.37
C GLY A 5 -12.85 -2.57 -7.66
N CYS A 6 -11.95 -2.52 -6.67
CA CYS A 6 -10.51 -2.42 -6.95
C CYS A 6 -9.99 -3.68 -7.65
N ASP A 7 -9.09 -3.53 -8.63
CA ASP A 7 -8.59 -4.65 -9.45
C ASP A 7 -8.07 -5.84 -8.63
N ARG A 8 -7.32 -5.54 -7.55
CA ARG A 8 -6.78 -6.54 -6.62
C ARG A 8 -6.64 -5.95 -5.23
N LEU A 9 -6.89 -6.78 -4.22
CA LEU A 9 -6.66 -6.46 -2.82
C LEU A 9 -5.81 -7.56 -2.17
N THR A 10 -4.69 -7.20 -1.55
CA THR A 10 -3.90 -8.11 -0.71
C THR A 10 -4.38 -7.99 0.73
N ILE A 11 -4.94 -9.06 1.26
CA ILE A 11 -5.64 -9.08 2.55
C ILE A 11 -4.96 -10.12 3.46
N SER A 12 -4.76 -9.79 4.74
CA SER A 12 -4.17 -10.72 5.70
C SER A 12 -5.11 -11.90 5.99
N PRO A 13 -4.60 -13.06 6.41
CA PRO A 13 -5.44 -14.23 6.71
C PRO A 13 -6.54 -13.95 7.75
N ALA A 14 -6.21 -13.24 8.83
CA ALA A 14 -7.18 -12.87 9.87
C ALA A 14 -8.36 -12.05 9.29
N LEU A 15 -8.07 -11.08 8.42
CA LEU A 15 -9.12 -10.30 7.78
C LEU A 15 -9.90 -11.11 6.73
N LEU A 16 -9.30 -12.13 6.10
CA LEU A 16 -10.02 -13.03 5.20
C LEU A 16 -11.03 -13.89 5.95
N GLU A 17 -10.70 -14.35 7.16
CA GLU A 17 -11.63 -15.07 8.04
C GLU A 17 -12.82 -14.18 8.43
N GLU A 18 -12.54 -12.96 8.89
CA GLU A 18 -13.60 -11.98 9.20
C GLU A 18 -14.49 -11.69 7.99
N LEU A 19 -13.91 -11.55 6.79
CA LEU A 19 -14.67 -11.32 5.56
C LEU A 19 -15.56 -12.51 5.16
N ALA A 20 -15.17 -13.74 5.49
CA ALA A 20 -15.95 -14.93 5.19
C ALA A 20 -17.23 -15.04 6.04
N GLU A 21 -17.26 -14.44 7.22
CA GLU A 21 -18.42 -14.40 8.11
C GLU A 21 -19.41 -13.29 7.76
N LEU A 22 -18.99 -12.29 6.97
CA LEU A 22 -19.85 -11.20 6.56
C LEU A 22 -20.84 -11.64 5.48
N PRO A 23 -22.06 -11.08 5.46
CA PRO A 23 -23.00 -11.32 4.39
C PRO A 23 -22.42 -10.85 3.05
N ALA A 24 -22.71 -11.61 2.00
CA ALA A 24 -22.29 -11.23 0.65
C ALA A 24 -22.82 -9.84 0.30
N ASN A 25 -21.91 -8.95 -0.12
CA ASN A 25 -22.24 -7.63 -0.61
C ASN A 25 -21.94 -7.56 -2.11
N THR A 26 -22.91 -7.07 -2.88
CA THR A 26 -22.86 -6.95 -4.34
C THR A 26 -22.60 -5.52 -4.83
N ASP A 27 -22.48 -4.56 -3.92
CA ASP A 27 -22.26 -3.16 -4.24
C ASP A 27 -20.77 -2.92 -4.55
N TYR A 28 -20.48 -2.72 -5.83
CA TYR A 28 -19.17 -2.30 -6.33
C TYR A 28 -19.05 -0.78 -6.24
N LEU A 29 -18.27 -0.30 -5.27
CA LEU A 29 -18.10 1.13 -5.01
C LEU A 29 -17.11 1.80 -5.95
N LEU A 30 -16.13 1.03 -6.43
CA LEU A 30 -15.15 1.47 -7.42
C LEU A 30 -15.56 0.87 -8.77
N SER A 31 -15.89 1.72 -9.75
CA SER A 31 -16.21 1.31 -11.11
C SER A 31 -15.34 2.09 -12.11
N GLY A 32 -14.76 1.38 -13.08
CA GLY A 32 -13.74 1.90 -13.99
C GLY A 32 -14.26 2.81 -15.13
N ALA A 33 -15.36 3.52 -14.93
CA ALA A 33 -15.94 4.39 -15.95
C ALA A 33 -15.39 5.82 -15.85
N ASN A 34 -14.10 6.00 -16.15
CA ASN A 34 -13.51 7.34 -16.28
C ASN A 34 -13.07 7.57 -17.73
N ASP A 35 -13.36 8.76 -18.25
CA ASP A 35 -12.90 9.22 -19.56
C ASP A 35 -11.35 9.22 -19.60
N VAL A 36 -10.77 8.59 -20.61
CA VAL A 36 -9.33 8.38 -20.70
C VAL A 36 -8.65 9.71 -21.01
N GLN A 37 -8.08 10.33 -20.00
CA GLN A 37 -7.33 11.57 -20.13
C GLN A 37 -5.94 11.33 -20.75
N PRO A 38 -5.39 12.32 -21.48
CA PRO A 38 -4.02 12.24 -21.95
C PRO A 38 -3.04 12.12 -20.77
N LYS A 39 -2.01 11.29 -20.95
CA LYS A 39 -0.97 11.09 -19.94
C LYS A 39 -0.19 12.41 -19.71
N PRO A 40 0.01 12.84 -18.46
CA PRO A 40 0.84 14.00 -18.17
C PRO A 40 2.33 13.73 -18.43
N GLU A 41 3.13 14.79 -18.46
CA GLU A 41 4.59 14.69 -18.51
C GLU A 41 5.14 13.99 -17.25
N ALA A 42 6.29 13.34 -17.40
CA ALA A 42 6.94 12.66 -16.28
C ALA A 42 7.56 13.70 -15.34
N LEU A 43 7.35 13.54 -14.04
CA LEU A 43 8.00 14.35 -13.03
C LEU A 43 9.53 14.17 -13.07
N THR A 44 10.25 15.26 -12.95
CA THR A 44 11.69 15.24 -12.64
C THR A 44 11.92 14.80 -11.19
N GLU A 45 13.15 14.40 -10.85
CA GLU A 45 13.48 14.02 -9.47
C GLU A 45 13.21 15.17 -8.48
N SER A 46 13.53 16.41 -8.87
CA SER A 46 13.33 17.58 -8.01
C SER A 46 11.85 17.84 -7.72
N GLU A 47 10.99 17.73 -8.73
CA GLU A 47 9.54 17.89 -8.56
C GLU A 47 8.94 16.79 -7.69
N PHE A 48 9.35 15.54 -7.92
CA PHE A 48 8.91 14.42 -7.08
C PHE A 48 9.30 14.63 -5.61
N ARG A 49 10.56 15.01 -5.35
CA ARG A 49 11.03 15.26 -3.98
C ARG A 49 10.29 16.42 -3.33
N TRP A 50 9.97 17.48 -4.07
CA TRP A 50 9.20 18.59 -3.54
C TRP A 50 7.79 18.13 -3.13
N LEU A 51 7.03 17.58 -4.08
CA LEU A 51 5.64 17.14 -3.86
C LEU A 51 5.54 16.07 -2.76
N HIS A 52 6.48 15.12 -2.70
CA HIS A 52 6.50 14.10 -1.67
C HIS A 52 6.71 14.67 -0.26
N ASN A 53 7.58 15.68 -0.12
CA ASN A 53 7.86 16.31 1.17
C ASN A 53 6.75 17.27 1.64
N GLU A 54 5.83 17.69 0.75
CA GLU A 54 4.64 18.44 1.15
C GLU A 54 3.64 17.57 1.93
N ASP A 55 3.63 16.25 1.71
CA ASP A 55 2.86 15.30 2.52
C ASP A 55 3.71 14.76 3.70
N ALA A 56 3.48 15.35 4.87
CA ALA A 56 4.15 14.96 6.11
C ALA A 56 3.92 13.48 6.47
N MET A 57 2.71 12.95 6.23
CA MET A 57 2.38 11.56 6.55
C MET A 57 3.08 10.61 5.59
N ALA A 58 3.08 10.88 4.28
CA ALA A 58 3.77 10.07 3.29
C ALA A 58 5.28 9.99 3.58
N THR A 59 5.91 11.13 3.87
CA THR A 59 7.34 11.21 4.18
C THR A 59 7.68 10.40 5.44
N GLU A 60 6.91 10.58 6.51
CA GLU A 60 7.15 9.88 7.78
C GLU A 60 6.94 8.37 7.63
N LYS A 61 5.80 7.94 7.05
CA LYS A 61 5.47 6.52 6.90
C LYS A 61 6.46 5.79 6.02
N LEU A 62 6.91 6.41 4.92
CA LEU A 62 7.94 5.83 4.06
C LEU A 62 9.21 5.55 4.86
N ALA A 63 9.72 6.55 5.58
CA ALA A 63 10.94 6.43 6.36
C ALA A 63 10.81 5.40 7.50
N VAL A 64 9.66 5.35 8.18
CA VAL A 64 9.39 4.37 9.24
C VAL A 64 9.40 2.95 8.69
N VAL A 65 8.71 2.70 7.57
CA VAL A 65 8.60 1.37 6.97
C VAL A 65 9.98 0.82 6.58
N PHE A 66 10.84 1.64 5.97
CA PHE A 66 12.21 1.23 5.66
C PHE A 66 13.00 0.82 6.90
N ARG A 67 12.90 1.59 8.00
CA ARG A 67 13.59 1.26 9.26
C ARG A 67 13.08 -0.06 9.85
N VAL A 68 11.77 -0.29 9.83
CA VAL A 68 11.16 -1.53 10.33
C VAL A 68 11.63 -2.74 9.52
N PHE A 69 11.63 -2.65 8.19
CA PHE A 69 12.12 -3.74 7.34
C PHE A 69 13.62 -4.00 7.50
N ALA A 70 14.44 -2.95 7.59
CA ALA A 70 15.87 -3.11 7.84
C ALA A 70 16.15 -3.82 9.17
N LYS A 71 15.39 -3.46 10.22
CA LYS A 71 15.47 -4.15 11.50
C LYS A 71 15.04 -5.62 11.40
N ALA A 72 13.93 -5.91 10.73
CA ALA A 72 13.47 -7.29 10.54
C ALA A 72 14.50 -8.15 9.80
N GLN A 73 15.19 -7.58 8.81
CA GLN A 73 16.28 -8.25 8.09
C GLN A 73 17.46 -8.56 9.01
N GLN A 74 17.90 -7.60 9.82
CA GLN A 74 18.99 -7.80 10.78
C GLN A 74 18.63 -8.88 11.83
N ASP A 75 17.41 -8.83 12.35
CA ASP A 75 16.90 -9.80 13.33
C ASP A 75 16.86 -11.22 12.71
N LEU A 76 16.51 -11.34 11.42
CA LEU A 76 16.54 -12.60 10.68
C LEU A 76 17.97 -13.13 10.51
N GLU A 77 18.91 -12.30 10.07
CA GLU A 77 20.32 -12.67 9.92
C GLU A 77 20.96 -13.09 11.25
N ALA A 78 20.61 -12.42 12.35
CA ALA A 78 21.08 -12.78 13.68
C ALA A 78 20.59 -14.18 14.11
N ARG A 79 19.33 -14.53 13.81
CA ARG A 79 18.78 -15.86 14.09
C ARG A 79 19.52 -16.96 13.31
N PHE A 80 19.83 -16.71 12.04
CA PHE A 80 20.59 -17.68 11.24
C PHE A 80 22.02 -17.89 11.72
N LYS A 81 22.67 -16.86 12.28
CA LYS A 81 24.02 -16.98 12.86
C LYS A 81 24.08 -17.77 14.17
N GLN A 82 22.95 -18.00 14.82
CA GLN A 82 22.84 -18.74 16.08
C GLN A 82 22.60 -20.24 15.87
N LEU A 83 22.37 -20.66 14.62
CA LEU A 83 22.33 -22.06 14.18
C LEU A 83 23.75 -22.54 13.85
#